data_AF-A0A523NPB4-F1
#
_entry.id   AF-A0A523NPB4-F1
#
_cell.length_a   1.000
_cell.length_b   1.000
_cell.length_c   1.000
_cell.angle_alpha   90.00
_cell.angle_beta   90.00
_cell.angle_gamma   90.00
#
_symmetry.space_group_name_H-M   'P 1'
#
loop_
_entity.id
_entity.type
_entity.pdbx_description
1 polymer ?
#
loop_
_entity_poly.entity_id
_entity_poly.type
_entity_poly.pdbx_seq_one_letter_code
_entity_poly.pdbx_strand_id
1 'polypeptide(L)'
;MLIFAKDITQRDHQHAREADNAALREYMEYQRKLFPYTVIRAGLDLAYKELDDILNYVDNDHRKPEGAMRDEYPADIPEWYRRQFPWSGSFMEMEDMHSLMVLLIKAMDSFRTYEKANTYHWTVLYDTTRNIVRVYNELLNTDAGRARDIQLSQGVEVDFEDCVNNYWPHLEFMILSKPDYAHSRLMERVHQAEEAIKQHMAEGEAPLAVLEKAEEQFAFDPATLPLLRRDPLRPDRAALESRPLKEDPFKALSQIISADDDSPFAGLSRIDAEYEMNFNLNRSQTPAS
;
A
#
# COMPACT_ATOMS: atom_id res chain seq x y z
N MET A 1 1.25 -15.86 1.84
CA MET A 1 0.48 -14.70 2.32
C MET A 1 1.43 -13.53 2.48
N LEU A 2 1.10 -12.38 1.90
CA LEU A 2 1.98 -11.20 1.96
C LEU A 2 2.10 -10.65 3.39
N ILE A 3 3.31 -10.26 3.77
CA ILE A 3 3.59 -9.62 5.06
C ILE A 3 3.39 -8.12 4.93
N PHE A 4 2.32 -7.59 5.55
CA PHE A 4 2.04 -6.16 5.70
C PHE A 4 2.57 -5.64 7.06
N ALA A 5 2.37 -4.35 7.36
CA ALA A 5 2.67 -3.78 8.68
C ALA A 5 1.79 -4.39 9.79
N LYS A 6 0.52 -4.67 9.47
CA LYS A 6 -0.45 -5.38 10.31
C LYS A 6 -1.00 -6.59 9.56
N ASP A 7 -1.46 -7.60 10.29
CA ASP A 7 -2.07 -8.78 9.66
C ASP A 7 -3.41 -8.41 9.00
N ILE A 8 -3.42 -8.39 7.67
CA ILE A 8 -4.61 -8.07 6.86
C ILE A 8 -5.72 -9.13 6.94
N THR A 9 -5.44 -10.31 7.53
CA THR A 9 -6.45 -11.35 7.78
C THR A 9 -7.13 -11.21 9.14
N GLN A 10 -6.53 -10.46 10.06
CA GLN A 10 -7.09 -10.20 11.38
C GLN A 10 -7.93 -8.91 11.37
N ARG A 11 -9.24 -9.05 11.53
CA ARG A 11 -10.17 -7.92 11.59
C ARG A 11 -10.67 -7.60 13.00
N ASP A 12 -10.74 -8.61 13.87
CA ASP A 12 -11.47 -8.52 15.14
C ASP A 12 -10.62 -7.98 16.30
N HIS A 13 -9.63 -7.13 16.01
CA HIS A 13 -8.80 -6.52 17.06
C HIS A 13 -9.66 -5.67 17.99
N GLN A 14 -9.44 -5.84 19.30
CA GLN A 14 -10.08 -5.04 20.34
C GLN A 14 -9.00 -4.23 21.05
N HIS A 15 -9.10 -2.92 20.95
CA HIS A 15 -8.13 -2.01 21.52
C HIS A 15 -8.36 -1.89 23.05
N ALA A 16 -7.27 -1.92 23.83
CA ALA A 16 -7.34 -1.96 25.30
C ALA A 16 -8.11 -0.77 25.93
N ARG A 17 -8.09 0.40 25.28
CA ARG A 17 -8.70 1.65 25.76
C ARG A 17 -10.10 1.96 25.19
N GLU A 18 -10.76 1.03 24.49
CA GLU A 18 -12.10 1.28 23.92
C GLU A 18 -13.18 1.58 24.98
N ALA A 19 -13.02 1.08 26.21
CA ALA A 19 -13.96 1.35 27.31
C ALA A 19 -13.88 2.79 27.82
N ASP A 20 -12.68 3.38 27.78
CA ASP A 20 -12.38 4.68 28.39
C ASP A 20 -12.40 5.83 27.36
N ASN A 21 -12.39 5.51 26.07
CA ASN A 21 -12.40 6.49 24.98
C ASN A 21 -13.44 6.13 23.91
N ALA A 22 -14.62 6.76 23.99
CA ALA A 22 -15.74 6.49 23.09
C ALA A 22 -15.43 6.76 21.61
N ALA A 23 -14.65 7.81 21.30
CA ALA A 23 -14.28 8.14 19.93
C ALA A 23 -13.29 7.11 19.35
N LEU A 24 -12.35 6.62 20.18
CA LEU A 24 -11.46 5.52 19.78
C LEU A 24 -12.26 4.24 19.55
N ARG A 25 -13.26 3.94 20.38
CA ARG A 25 -14.16 2.81 20.17
C ARG A 25 -14.89 2.91 18.83
N GLU A 26 -15.42 4.07 18.48
CA GLU A 26 -16.05 4.29 17.16
C GLU A 26 -15.08 4.05 16.00
N TYR A 27 -13.83 4.53 16.14
CA TYR A 27 -12.77 4.25 15.16
C TYR A 27 -12.48 2.74 15.03
N MET A 28 -12.37 2.02 16.15
CA MET A 28 -12.12 0.58 16.13
C MET A 28 -13.33 -0.22 15.61
N GLU A 29 -14.55 0.24 15.87
CA GLU A 29 -15.76 -0.31 15.25
C GLU A 29 -15.76 -0.12 13.74
N TYR A 30 -15.29 1.03 13.25
CA TYR A 30 -15.05 1.26 11.83
C TYR A 30 -13.99 0.30 11.28
N GLN A 31 -12.82 0.16 11.93
CA GLN A 31 -11.77 -0.80 11.50
C GLN A 31 -12.32 -2.23 11.36
N ARG A 32 -13.13 -2.68 12.31
CA ARG A 32 -13.76 -4.02 12.28
C ARG A 32 -14.76 -4.22 11.14
N LYS A 33 -15.28 -3.15 10.52
CA LYS A 33 -16.17 -3.22 9.35
C LYS A 33 -15.39 -3.36 8.04
N LEU A 34 -14.10 -3.10 8.02
CA LEU A 34 -13.26 -3.22 6.82
C LEU A 34 -12.81 -4.66 6.60
N PHE A 35 -12.59 -5.04 5.34
CA PHE A 35 -12.03 -6.34 4.96
C PHE A 35 -10.69 -6.16 4.24
N PRO A 36 -9.57 -5.93 4.97
CA PRO A 36 -8.29 -5.55 4.39
C PRO A 36 -7.75 -6.58 3.39
N TYR A 37 -7.81 -7.87 3.71
CA TYR A 37 -7.46 -8.92 2.76
C TYR A 37 -8.21 -8.79 1.42
N THR A 38 -9.52 -8.55 1.47
CA THR A 38 -10.36 -8.39 0.28
C THR A 38 -10.02 -7.11 -0.48
N VAL A 39 -9.77 -5.99 0.22
CA VAL A 39 -9.30 -4.73 -0.38
C VAL A 39 -8.05 -4.98 -1.23
N ILE A 40 -7.03 -5.64 -0.68
CA ILE A 40 -5.80 -5.94 -1.41
C ILE A 40 -6.06 -6.92 -2.57
N ARG A 41 -6.77 -8.03 -2.30
CA ARG A 41 -6.98 -9.10 -3.28
C ARG A 41 -7.83 -8.64 -4.47
N ALA A 42 -8.91 -7.90 -4.21
CA ALA A 42 -9.79 -7.36 -5.24
C ALA A 42 -9.11 -6.24 -6.04
N GLY A 43 -8.27 -5.43 -5.39
CA GLY A 43 -7.42 -4.45 -6.06
C GLY A 43 -6.51 -5.11 -7.09
N LEU A 44 -5.77 -6.14 -6.67
CA LEU A 44 -4.92 -6.92 -7.57
C LEU A 44 -5.73 -7.58 -8.70
N ASP A 45 -6.89 -8.19 -8.41
CA ASP A 45 -7.72 -8.83 -9.44
C ASP A 45 -8.22 -7.84 -10.49
N LEU A 46 -8.71 -6.67 -10.06
CA LEU A 46 -9.20 -5.64 -10.97
C LEU A 46 -8.07 -5.15 -11.87
N ALA A 47 -6.97 -4.73 -11.26
CA ALA A 47 -5.82 -4.19 -11.98
C ALA A 47 -5.19 -5.24 -12.92
N TYR A 48 -5.08 -6.49 -12.48
CA TYR A 48 -4.59 -7.60 -13.30
C TYR A 48 -5.45 -7.79 -14.54
N LYS A 49 -6.78 -7.90 -14.37
CA LYS A 49 -7.69 -8.10 -15.51
C LYS A 49 -7.66 -6.93 -16.49
N GLU A 50 -7.61 -5.70 -15.97
CA GLU A 50 -7.53 -4.51 -16.83
C GLU A 50 -6.21 -4.46 -17.60
N LEU A 51 -5.07 -4.72 -16.95
CA LEU A 51 -3.77 -4.65 -17.60
C LEU A 51 -3.55 -5.82 -18.57
N ASP A 52 -3.95 -7.03 -18.20
CA ASP A 52 -3.89 -8.23 -19.06
C ASP A 52 -4.72 -8.03 -20.35
N ASP A 53 -5.93 -7.46 -20.26
CA ASP A 53 -6.75 -7.11 -21.42
C ASP A 53 -6.07 -6.08 -22.34
N ILE A 54 -5.42 -5.06 -21.76
CA ILE A 54 -4.65 -4.07 -22.53
C ILE A 54 -3.42 -4.69 -23.20
N LEU A 55 -2.65 -5.52 -22.48
CA LEU A 55 -1.49 -6.21 -23.04
C LEU A 55 -1.90 -7.15 -24.18
N ASN A 56 -2.96 -7.94 -23.99
CA ASN A 56 -3.51 -8.80 -25.05
C ASN A 56 -3.95 -8.00 -26.28
N TYR A 57 -4.50 -6.80 -26.09
CA TYR A 57 -4.85 -5.91 -27.20
C TYR A 57 -3.62 -5.39 -27.95
N VAL A 58 -2.56 -5.02 -27.24
CA VAL A 58 -1.28 -4.57 -27.84
C VAL A 58 -0.63 -5.71 -28.62
N ASP A 59 -0.54 -6.90 -28.00
CA ASP A 59 0.03 -8.10 -28.61
C ASP A 59 -0.77 -8.59 -29.83
N ASN A 60 -2.07 -8.30 -29.86
CA ASN A 60 -2.96 -8.62 -30.98
C ASN A 60 -3.05 -7.49 -32.03
N ASP A 61 -1.95 -6.77 -32.28
CA ASP A 61 -1.85 -5.69 -33.26
C ASP A 61 -2.96 -4.62 -33.13
N HIS A 62 -3.33 -4.28 -31.88
CA HIS A 62 -4.37 -3.29 -31.58
C HIS A 62 -5.75 -3.68 -32.13
N ARG A 63 -6.04 -4.98 -32.18
CA ARG A 63 -7.37 -5.53 -32.49
C ARG A 63 -7.99 -6.08 -31.22
N LYS A 64 -9.28 -5.79 -31.01
CA LYS A 64 -10.06 -6.31 -29.86
C LYS A 64 -9.87 -7.84 -29.79
N PRO A 65 -9.32 -8.37 -28.70
CA PRO A 65 -9.21 -9.81 -28.49
C PRO A 65 -10.59 -10.47 -28.50
N GLU A 66 -10.66 -11.70 -28.99
CA GLU A 66 -11.90 -12.46 -29.01
C GLU A 66 -12.40 -12.72 -27.57
N GLY A 67 -13.67 -12.42 -27.30
CA GLY A 67 -14.26 -12.60 -25.96
C GLY A 67 -13.92 -11.50 -24.95
N ALA A 68 -13.19 -10.45 -25.34
CA ALA A 68 -12.91 -9.32 -24.45
C ALA A 68 -14.21 -8.59 -24.04
N MET A 69 -14.35 -8.35 -22.73
CA MET A 69 -15.50 -7.63 -22.17
C MET A 69 -15.43 -6.12 -22.41
N ARG A 70 -14.23 -5.59 -22.69
CA ARG A 70 -14.02 -4.18 -23.00
C ARG A 70 -14.50 -3.87 -24.42
N ASP A 71 -15.31 -2.83 -24.56
CA ASP A 71 -15.80 -2.38 -25.87
C ASP A 71 -14.87 -1.38 -26.54
N GLU A 72 -14.20 -0.53 -25.76
CA GLU A 72 -13.32 0.53 -26.23
C GLU A 72 -11.96 0.46 -25.56
N TYR A 73 -10.90 0.52 -26.38
CA TYR A 73 -9.52 0.57 -25.94
C TYR A 73 -8.98 2.00 -25.94
N PRO A 74 -8.09 2.36 -25.00
CA PRO A 74 -7.49 3.69 -24.96
C PRO A 74 -6.73 4.00 -26.25
N ALA A 75 -6.91 5.20 -26.79
CA ALA A 75 -6.16 5.66 -27.97
C ALA A 75 -4.66 5.86 -27.67
N ASP A 76 -4.34 6.30 -26.45
CA ASP A 76 -2.97 6.43 -25.92
C ASP A 76 -2.83 5.49 -24.72
N ILE A 77 -2.24 4.31 -24.98
CA ILE A 77 -2.02 3.28 -23.96
C ILE A 77 -0.98 3.72 -22.92
N PRO A 78 0.19 4.30 -23.31
CA PRO A 78 1.14 4.83 -22.34
C PRO A 78 0.58 5.93 -21.42
N GLU A 79 -0.27 6.83 -21.93
CA GLU A 79 -0.96 7.82 -21.10
C GLU A 79 -2.00 7.17 -20.19
N TRP A 80 -2.81 6.25 -20.72
CA TRP A 80 -3.78 5.50 -19.92
C TRP A 80 -3.10 4.76 -18.76
N TYR A 81 -1.98 4.09 -19.02
CA TYR A 81 -1.25 3.33 -18.02
C TYR A 81 -0.75 4.23 -16.88
N ARG A 82 -0.10 5.36 -17.22
CA ARG A 82 0.36 6.34 -16.21
C ARG A 82 -0.78 7.02 -15.46
N ARG A 83 -1.95 7.17 -16.07
CA ARG A 83 -3.13 7.73 -15.39
C ARG A 83 -3.78 6.73 -14.44
N GLN A 84 -3.84 5.46 -14.82
CA GLN A 84 -4.43 4.41 -13.99
C GLN A 84 -3.50 3.98 -12.85
N PHE A 85 -2.20 3.95 -13.11
CA PHE A 85 -1.19 3.53 -12.15
C PHE A 85 -0.13 4.63 -12.02
N PRO A 86 -0.45 5.75 -11.37
CA PRO A 86 0.43 6.92 -11.31
C PRO A 86 1.77 6.64 -10.64
N TRP A 87 1.81 5.75 -9.66
CA TRP A 87 3.06 5.40 -8.98
C TRP A 87 3.81 4.31 -9.75
N SER A 88 3.17 3.18 -10.00
CA SER A 88 3.78 2.03 -10.66
C SER A 88 4.20 2.38 -12.08
N GLY A 89 3.30 2.98 -12.85
CA GLY A 89 3.57 3.43 -14.22
C GLY A 89 4.53 4.60 -14.31
N SER A 90 4.87 5.24 -13.18
CA SER A 90 6.02 6.14 -13.14
C SER A 90 7.33 5.37 -13.17
N PHE A 91 7.45 4.18 -12.57
CA PHE A 91 8.73 3.49 -12.37
C PHE A 91 8.95 2.25 -13.23
N MET A 92 7.90 1.60 -13.72
CA MET A 92 8.00 0.32 -14.42
C MET A 92 7.05 0.24 -15.62
N GLU A 93 7.44 -0.53 -16.62
CA GLU A 93 6.63 -0.82 -17.81
C GLU A 93 5.44 -1.74 -17.48
N MET A 94 4.48 -1.83 -18.41
CA MET A 94 3.25 -2.62 -18.20
C MET A 94 3.53 -4.10 -17.96
N GLU A 95 4.49 -4.68 -18.68
CA GLU A 95 4.87 -6.09 -18.60
C GLU A 95 5.51 -6.43 -17.25
N ASP A 96 6.32 -5.52 -16.72
CA ASP A 96 6.94 -5.62 -15.39
C ASP A 96 5.87 -5.55 -14.30
N MET A 97 4.97 -4.56 -14.38
CA MET A 97 3.84 -4.44 -13.45
C MET A 97 2.94 -5.67 -13.48
N HIS A 98 2.60 -6.16 -14.67
CA HIS A 98 1.83 -7.38 -14.86
C HIS A 98 2.51 -8.59 -14.20
N SER A 99 3.81 -8.76 -14.42
CA SER A 99 4.61 -9.84 -13.83
C SER A 99 4.63 -9.78 -12.30
N LEU A 100 4.78 -8.59 -11.72
CA LEU A 100 4.70 -8.38 -10.26
C LEU A 100 3.30 -8.70 -9.72
N MET A 101 2.23 -8.28 -10.40
CA MET A 101 0.86 -8.63 -9.99
C MET A 101 0.62 -10.14 -9.97
N VAL A 102 1.14 -10.89 -10.95
CA VAL A 102 1.06 -12.36 -10.95
C VAL A 102 1.73 -12.95 -9.70
N LEU A 103 2.89 -12.43 -9.29
CA LEU A 103 3.59 -12.89 -8.09
C LEU A 103 2.79 -12.56 -6.83
N LEU A 104 2.24 -11.34 -6.73
CA LEU A 104 1.45 -10.88 -5.60
C LEU A 104 0.16 -11.67 -5.44
N ILE A 105 -0.57 -11.94 -6.53
CA ILE A 105 -1.79 -12.76 -6.52
C ILE A 105 -1.46 -14.18 -6.03
N LYS A 106 -0.42 -14.81 -6.58
CA LYS A 106 0.03 -16.13 -6.12
C LYS A 106 0.41 -16.14 -4.64
N ALA A 107 1.06 -15.07 -4.15
CA ALA A 107 1.44 -14.95 -2.75
C ALA A 107 0.23 -14.74 -1.83
N MET A 108 -0.79 -14.01 -2.28
CA MET A 108 -2.06 -13.86 -1.56
C MET A 108 -2.84 -15.17 -1.48
N ASP A 109 -2.81 -15.98 -2.55
CA ASP A 109 -3.49 -17.29 -2.59
C ASP A 109 -2.67 -18.42 -1.89
N SER A 110 -1.43 -18.14 -1.47
CA SER A 110 -0.60 -19.08 -0.71
C SER A 110 -0.84 -18.97 0.80
N PHE A 111 -1.33 -20.04 1.40
CA PHE A 111 -1.53 -20.14 2.86
C PHE A 111 -0.44 -20.95 3.58
N ARG A 112 0.66 -21.29 2.89
CA ARG A 112 1.72 -22.18 3.41
C ARG A 112 2.97 -21.45 3.89
N THR A 113 3.13 -20.21 3.47
CA THR A 113 4.30 -19.37 3.72
C THR A 113 3.87 -17.92 3.86
N TYR A 114 4.65 -17.15 4.60
CA TYR A 114 4.60 -15.71 4.53
C TYR A 114 5.56 -15.22 3.45
N GLU A 115 5.20 -14.16 2.74
CA GLU A 115 5.98 -13.63 1.62
C GLU A 115 6.27 -12.16 1.89
N LYS A 116 7.55 -11.82 2.06
CA LYS A 116 7.96 -10.43 2.27
C LYS A 116 8.09 -9.73 0.92
N ALA A 117 7.28 -8.69 0.76
CA ALA A 117 7.32 -7.75 -0.35
C ALA A 117 8.40 -6.68 -0.13
N ASN A 118 8.80 -6.04 -1.23
CA ASN A 118 9.78 -4.94 -1.27
C ASN A 118 9.15 -3.71 -1.95
N THR A 119 9.94 -2.65 -2.13
CA THR A 119 9.43 -1.36 -2.63
C THR A 119 8.71 -1.41 -3.98
N TYR A 120 9.14 -2.24 -4.93
CA TYR A 120 8.44 -2.41 -6.21
C TYR A 120 7.02 -2.95 -5.98
N HIS A 121 6.90 -3.97 -5.14
CA HIS A 121 5.62 -4.58 -4.78
C HIS A 121 4.69 -3.59 -4.06
N TRP A 122 5.23 -2.82 -3.11
CA TRP A 122 4.45 -1.80 -2.38
C TRP A 122 3.92 -0.71 -3.28
N THR A 123 4.66 -0.35 -4.32
CA THR A 123 4.23 0.60 -5.36
C THR A 123 3.03 0.05 -6.13
N VAL A 124 3.13 -1.21 -6.61
CA VAL A 124 2.02 -1.89 -7.32
C VAL A 124 0.79 -1.98 -6.44
N LEU A 125 0.93 -2.51 -5.21
CA LEU A 125 -0.18 -2.66 -4.28
C LEU A 125 -0.86 -1.32 -3.98
N TYR A 126 -0.11 -0.22 -3.95
CA TYR A 126 -0.66 1.09 -3.63
C TYR A 126 -1.64 1.55 -4.71
N ASP A 127 -1.25 1.50 -5.98
CA ASP A 127 -2.14 1.89 -7.08
C ASP A 127 -3.34 0.96 -7.22
N THR A 128 -3.12 -0.36 -7.12
CA THR A 128 -4.21 -1.33 -7.25
C THR A 128 -5.24 -1.17 -6.14
N THR A 129 -4.78 -0.90 -4.90
CA THR A 129 -5.65 -0.64 -3.75
C THR A 129 -6.40 0.68 -3.91
N ARG A 130 -5.72 1.75 -4.34
CA ARG A 130 -6.37 3.04 -4.61
C ARG A 130 -7.51 2.91 -5.61
N ASN A 131 -7.27 2.19 -6.70
CA ASN A 131 -8.24 2.06 -7.78
C ASN A 131 -9.50 1.31 -7.34
N ILE A 132 -9.34 0.18 -6.63
CA ILE A 132 -10.50 -0.59 -6.16
C ILE A 132 -11.28 0.12 -5.06
N VAL A 133 -10.59 0.84 -4.16
CA VAL A 133 -11.26 1.64 -3.11
C VAL A 133 -12.11 2.75 -3.75
N ARG A 134 -11.57 3.46 -4.74
CA ARG A 134 -12.33 4.46 -5.50
C ARG A 134 -13.58 3.86 -6.13
N VAL A 135 -13.43 2.77 -6.89
CA VAL A 135 -14.55 2.09 -7.56
C VAL A 135 -15.59 1.61 -6.55
N TYR A 136 -15.16 1.03 -5.43
CA TYR A 136 -16.07 0.53 -4.40
C TYR A 136 -16.84 1.66 -3.71
N ASN A 137 -16.18 2.74 -3.33
CA ASN A 137 -16.83 3.88 -2.68
C ASN A 137 -17.80 4.60 -3.64
N GLU A 138 -17.47 4.70 -4.93
CA GLU A 138 -18.40 5.18 -5.96
C GLU A 138 -19.63 4.26 -6.09
N LEU A 139 -19.42 2.94 -6.07
CA LEU A 139 -20.51 1.96 -6.14
C LEU A 139 -21.39 1.97 -4.88
N LEU A 140 -20.85 2.21 -3.68
CA LEU A 140 -21.69 2.33 -2.48
C LEU A 140 -22.77 3.40 -2.63
N ASN A 141 -22.44 4.49 -3.33
CA ASN A 141 -23.34 5.62 -3.55
C ASN A 141 -24.26 5.45 -4.78
N THR A 142 -23.84 4.66 -5.78
CA THR A 142 -24.53 4.57 -7.08
C THR A 142 -25.23 3.23 -7.34
N ASP A 143 -24.67 2.12 -6.84
CA ASP A 143 -25.19 0.76 -6.97
C ASP A 143 -24.71 -0.11 -5.79
N ALA A 144 -25.40 0.02 -4.66
CA ALA A 144 -25.08 -0.71 -3.43
C ALA A 144 -25.17 -2.24 -3.60
N GLY A 145 -25.87 -2.75 -4.61
CA GLY A 145 -25.90 -4.16 -4.95
C GLY A 145 -24.54 -4.64 -5.45
N ARG A 146 -24.00 -3.95 -6.46
CA ARG A 146 -22.66 -4.26 -7.00
C ARG A 146 -21.54 -4.02 -5.99
N ALA A 147 -21.66 -3.00 -5.14
CA ALA A 147 -20.71 -2.81 -4.04
C ALA A 147 -20.68 -4.04 -3.10
N ARG A 148 -21.86 -4.60 -2.78
CA ARG A 148 -21.98 -5.82 -1.97
C ARG A 148 -21.40 -7.06 -2.64
N ASP A 149 -21.21 -7.07 -3.95
CA ASP A 149 -20.55 -8.19 -4.63
C ASP A 149 -19.03 -8.12 -4.49
N ILE A 150 -18.44 -6.92 -4.40
CA ILE A 150 -17.00 -6.71 -4.20
C ILE A 150 -16.59 -6.95 -2.74
N GLN A 151 -17.45 -6.58 -1.78
CA GLN A 151 -17.25 -6.80 -0.34
C GLN A 151 -15.92 -6.26 0.20
N LEU A 152 -15.64 -4.96 0.03
CA LEU A 152 -14.47 -4.35 0.69
C LEU A 152 -14.74 -4.02 2.16
N SER A 153 -16.00 -3.84 2.54
CA SER A 153 -16.42 -3.54 3.90
C SER A 153 -17.86 -3.99 4.14
N GLN A 154 -18.34 -3.82 5.38
CA GLN A 154 -19.74 -3.98 5.78
C GLN A 154 -20.63 -2.77 5.39
N GLY A 155 -20.50 -2.29 4.15
CA GLY A 155 -21.32 -1.21 3.61
C GLY A 155 -20.94 0.19 4.08
N VAL A 156 -19.70 0.37 4.53
CA VAL A 156 -19.12 1.68 4.84
C VAL A 156 -18.04 2.04 3.82
N GLU A 157 -17.84 3.33 3.56
CA GLU A 157 -16.75 3.74 2.69
C GLU A 157 -15.40 3.30 3.26
N VAL A 158 -14.49 2.88 2.39
CA VAL A 158 -13.11 2.56 2.77
C VAL A 158 -12.30 3.84 2.66
N ASP A 159 -11.79 4.32 3.78
CA ASP A 159 -10.80 5.40 3.82
C ASP A 159 -9.44 4.87 3.33
N PHE A 160 -9.02 5.34 2.15
CA PHE A 160 -7.76 4.93 1.54
C PHE A 160 -6.53 5.41 2.32
N GLU A 161 -6.56 6.62 2.89
CA GLU A 161 -5.43 7.14 3.65
C GLU A 161 -5.23 6.36 4.95
N ASP A 162 -6.32 6.10 5.67
CA ASP A 162 -6.27 5.29 6.88
C ASP A 162 -5.87 3.83 6.58
N CYS A 163 -6.32 3.26 5.46
CA CYS A 163 -5.90 1.94 5.01
C CYS A 163 -4.38 1.87 4.77
N VAL A 164 -3.81 2.83 4.03
CA VAL A 164 -2.37 2.90 3.77
C VAL A 164 -1.61 3.09 5.09
N ASN A 165 -2.03 4.03 5.93
CA ASN A 165 -1.41 4.27 7.24
C ASN A 165 -1.50 3.06 8.18
N ASN A 166 -2.46 2.16 8.02
CA ASN A 166 -2.56 0.95 8.84
C ASN A 166 -1.70 -0.21 8.32
N TYR A 167 -1.59 -0.40 7.01
CA TYR A 167 -1.07 -1.64 6.45
C TYR A 167 0.25 -1.49 5.68
N TRP A 168 0.61 -0.31 5.16
CA TRP A 168 1.88 -0.15 4.47
C TRP A 168 3.04 -0.06 5.45
N PRO A 169 4.15 -0.77 5.21
CA PRO A 169 5.33 -0.67 6.07
C PRO A 169 6.09 0.65 5.87
N HIS A 170 6.06 1.22 4.66
CA HIS A 170 6.69 2.48 4.30
C HIS A 170 6.14 3.00 2.96
N LEU A 171 6.45 4.27 2.64
CA LEU A 171 6.11 4.91 1.36
C LEU A 171 7.36 5.44 0.63
N GLU A 172 8.50 4.78 0.81
CA GLU A 172 9.80 5.21 0.25
C GLU A 172 9.80 5.38 -1.28
N PHE A 173 8.92 4.70 -2.02
CA PHE A 173 8.74 4.94 -3.46
C PHE A 173 8.21 6.35 -3.80
N MET A 174 7.72 7.09 -2.80
CA MET A 174 7.28 8.48 -2.93
C MET A 174 8.42 9.49 -2.76
N ILE A 175 9.62 9.06 -2.38
CA ILE A 175 10.79 9.94 -2.28
C ILE A 175 11.04 10.64 -3.63
N LEU A 176 11.28 11.95 -3.59
CA LEU A 176 11.45 12.85 -4.74
C LEU A 176 10.21 12.99 -5.62
N SER A 177 9.04 12.61 -5.11
CA SER A 177 7.75 12.71 -5.80
C SER A 177 6.77 13.53 -4.98
N LYS A 178 5.69 14.01 -5.60
CA LYS A 178 4.62 14.72 -4.89
C LYS A 178 3.42 13.79 -4.74
N PRO A 179 3.06 13.36 -3.52
CA PRO A 179 1.91 12.52 -3.33
C PRO A 179 0.60 13.31 -3.45
N ASP A 180 -0.42 12.65 -4.00
CA ASP A 180 -1.78 13.18 -4.09
C ASP A 180 -2.57 13.04 -2.77
N TYR A 181 -2.00 12.33 -1.79
CA TYR A 181 -2.60 12.00 -0.49
C TYR A 181 -1.63 12.35 0.64
N ALA A 182 -2.17 12.68 1.82
CA ALA A 182 -1.36 13.20 2.92
C ALA A 182 -0.52 12.11 3.61
N HIS A 183 -1.09 10.92 3.82
CA HIS A 183 -0.46 9.75 4.47
C HIS A 183 0.45 10.12 5.65
N SER A 184 -0.05 11.01 6.53
CA SER A 184 0.80 11.82 7.41
C SER A 184 1.74 11.01 8.30
N ARG A 185 1.34 9.78 8.71
CA ARG A 185 2.19 8.91 9.51
C ARG A 185 3.43 8.45 8.74
N LEU A 186 3.23 7.93 7.53
CA LEU A 186 4.29 7.31 6.75
C LEU A 186 5.13 8.34 5.98
N MET A 187 4.56 9.52 5.70
CA MET A 187 5.25 10.60 5.00
C MET A 187 6.30 11.32 5.85
N GLU A 188 6.27 11.23 7.18
CA GLU A 188 7.30 11.84 8.04
C GLU A 188 8.70 11.34 7.66
N ARG A 189 8.88 10.02 7.56
CA ARG A 189 10.15 9.40 7.17
C ARG A 189 10.57 9.80 5.75
N VAL A 190 9.60 9.86 4.82
CA VAL A 190 9.85 10.30 3.43
C VAL A 190 10.35 11.75 3.41
N HIS A 191 9.69 12.66 4.13
CA HIS A 191 10.11 14.05 4.20
C HIS A 191 11.47 14.22 4.87
N GLN A 192 11.77 13.49 5.94
CA GLN A 192 13.09 13.52 6.57
C GLN A 192 14.19 13.10 5.60
N ALA A 193 13.95 12.03 4.82
CA ALA A 193 14.87 11.58 3.78
C ALA A 193 15.03 12.63 2.67
N GLU A 194 13.93 13.21 2.19
CA GLU A 194 13.97 14.26 1.17
C GLU A 194 14.71 15.52 1.62
N GLU A 195 14.54 15.95 2.88
CA GLU A 195 15.25 17.10 3.41
C GLU A 195 16.76 16.82 3.54
N ALA A 196 17.16 15.63 3.98
CA ALA A 196 18.57 15.23 3.97
C ALA A 196 19.15 15.23 2.54
N ILE A 197 18.39 14.69 1.57
CA ILE A 197 18.77 14.68 0.15
C ILE A 197 18.93 16.12 -0.37
N LYS A 198 17.97 17.01 -0.09
CA LYS A 198 18.02 18.43 -0.50
C LYS A 198 19.22 19.15 0.11
N GLN A 199 19.53 18.89 1.39
CA GLN A 199 20.69 19.50 2.07
C GLN A 199 22.01 19.09 1.40
N HIS A 200 22.24 17.79 1.19
CA HIS A 200 23.46 17.32 0.53
C HIS A 200 23.58 17.81 -0.93
N MET A 201 22.46 17.86 -1.67
CA MET A 201 22.47 18.45 -3.02
C MET A 201 22.81 19.94 -2.99
N ALA A 202 22.34 20.70 -1.99
CA ALA A 202 22.67 22.11 -1.83
C ALA A 202 24.15 22.34 -1.49
N GLU A 203 24.81 21.36 -0.87
CA GLU A 203 26.26 21.34 -0.60
C GLU A 203 27.11 20.99 -1.83
N GLY A 204 26.47 20.72 -2.98
CA GLY A 204 27.13 20.45 -4.26
C GLY A 204 27.49 18.98 -4.49
N GLU A 205 26.95 18.07 -3.66
CA GLU A 205 27.15 16.63 -3.86
C GLU A 205 26.41 16.10 -5.10
N ALA A 206 26.99 15.09 -5.75
CA ALA A 206 26.38 14.49 -6.93
C ALA A 206 25.10 13.72 -6.57
N PRO A 207 24.00 13.83 -7.34
CA PRO A 207 22.69 13.24 -7.00
C PRO A 207 22.73 11.75 -6.62
N LEU A 208 23.54 10.96 -7.32
CA LEU A 208 23.67 9.52 -7.07
C LEU A 208 24.28 9.22 -5.69
N ALA A 209 25.35 9.93 -5.33
CA ALA A 209 26.03 9.78 -4.04
C ALA A 209 25.14 10.23 -2.89
N VAL A 210 24.32 11.27 -3.11
CA VAL A 210 23.33 11.73 -2.14
C VAL A 210 22.26 10.65 -1.87
N LEU A 211 21.78 9.97 -2.91
CA LEU A 211 20.81 8.88 -2.74
C LEU A 211 21.41 7.67 -2.01
N GLU A 212 22.69 7.34 -2.24
CA GLU A 212 23.40 6.27 -1.51
C GLU A 212 23.55 6.60 -0.03
N LYS A 213 23.94 7.84 0.28
CA LYS A 213 24.01 8.31 1.68
C LYS A 213 22.65 8.28 2.37
N ALA A 214 21.58 8.68 1.66
CA ALA A 214 20.23 8.61 2.20
C ALA A 214 19.79 7.16 2.44
N GLU A 215 20.09 6.23 1.53
CA GLU A 215 19.85 4.79 1.73
C GLU A 215 20.53 4.29 3.02
N GLU A 216 21.81 4.61 3.22
CA GLU A 216 22.56 4.21 4.41
C GLU A 216 22.00 4.86 5.69
N GLN A 217 21.72 6.16 5.66
CA GLN A 217 21.25 6.92 6.83
C GLN A 217 19.87 6.46 7.30
N PHE A 218 18.94 6.22 6.36
CA PHE A 218 17.55 5.89 6.68
C PHE A 218 17.30 4.39 6.65
N ALA A 219 18.27 3.58 6.21
CA ALA A 219 18.12 2.14 6.00
C ALA A 219 16.89 1.82 5.13
N PHE A 220 16.92 2.30 3.89
CA PHE A 220 15.84 2.02 2.94
C PHE A 220 15.66 0.52 2.68
N ASP A 221 14.48 0.15 2.22
CA ASP A 221 14.28 -1.17 1.64
C ASP A 221 15.24 -1.37 0.44
N PRO A 222 15.86 -2.56 0.27
CA PRO A 222 16.87 -2.78 -0.76
C PRO A 222 16.41 -2.52 -2.21
N ALA A 223 15.10 -2.48 -2.46
CA ALA A 223 14.55 -2.13 -3.76
C ALA A 223 14.32 -0.63 -3.96
N THR A 224 14.34 0.18 -2.90
CA THR A 224 14.09 1.64 -2.97
C THR A 224 15.10 2.34 -3.85
N LEU A 225 16.40 2.18 -3.57
CA LEU A 225 17.44 2.89 -4.32
C LEU A 225 17.45 2.52 -5.82
N PRO A 226 17.39 1.23 -6.21
CA PRO A 226 17.17 0.84 -7.61
C PRO A 226 15.94 1.47 -8.27
N LEU A 227 14.80 1.49 -7.55
CA LEU A 227 13.56 2.06 -8.06
C LEU A 227 13.69 3.57 -8.30
N LEU A 228 14.27 4.31 -7.35
CA LEU A 228 14.51 5.76 -7.48
C LEU A 228 15.48 6.10 -8.62
N ARG A 229 16.46 5.23 -8.89
CA ARG A 229 17.40 5.37 -10.02
C ARG A 229 16.81 5.01 -11.38
N ARG A 230 15.61 4.43 -11.42
CA ARG A 230 15.00 3.84 -12.62
C ARG A 230 15.85 2.71 -13.20
N ASP A 231 16.49 1.94 -12.33
CA ASP A 231 17.16 0.71 -12.75
C ASP A 231 16.12 -0.24 -13.37
N PRO A 232 16.46 -0.98 -14.44
CA PRO A 232 15.59 -2.03 -14.97
C PRO A 232 15.20 -3.04 -13.88
N LEU A 233 13.93 -3.46 -13.88
CA LEU A 233 13.47 -4.50 -12.99
C LEU A 233 14.12 -5.82 -13.39
N ARG A 234 14.76 -6.47 -12.42
CA ARG A 234 15.42 -7.76 -12.61
C ARG A 234 14.70 -8.84 -11.81
N PRO A 235 14.72 -10.11 -12.23
CA PRO A 235 14.03 -11.19 -11.51
C PRO A 235 14.45 -11.34 -10.04
N ASP A 236 15.72 -11.07 -9.70
CA ASP A 236 16.22 -11.09 -8.32
C ASP A 236 15.61 -9.98 -7.45
N ARG A 237 15.35 -8.81 -8.05
CA ARG A 237 14.70 -7.66 -7.39
C ARG A 237 13.18 -7.76 -7.37
N ALA A 238 12.59 -8.52 -8.30
CA ALA A 238 11.15 -8.80 -8.35
C ALA A 238 10.74 -9.97 -7.45
N ALA A 239 11.69 -10.70 -6.86
CA ALA A 239 11.37 -11.86 -6.04
C ALA A 239 10.80 -11.47 -4.67
N LEU A 240 9.78 -12.21 -4.25
CA LEU A 240 9.30 -12.20 -2.87
C LEU A 240 10.22 -13.06 -2.00
N GLU A 241 10.49 -12.61 -0.78
CA GLU A 241 11.27 -13.40 0.19
C GLU A 241 10.34 -14.26 1.04
N SER A 242 10.40 -15.59 0.84
CA SER A 242 9.54 -16.54 1.55
C SER A 242 10.02 -16.81 2.96
N ARG A 243 9.07 -16.79 3.91
CA ARG A 243 9.26 -16.98 5.35
C ARG A 243 8.36 -18.12 5.85
N PRO A 244 8.88 -19.07 6.64
CA PRO A 244 8.08 -20.13 7.26
C PRO A 244 6.98 -19.59 8.19
N LEU A 245 5.82 -20.27 8.24
CA LEU A 245 4.70 -19.87 9.12
C LEU A 245 5.07 -19.80 10.62
N LYS A 246 6.02 -20.63 11.06
CA LYS A 246 6.50 -20.66 12.45
C LYS A 246 7.19 -19.38 12.91
N GLU A 247 7.62 -18.52 11.99
CA GLU A 247 8.32 -17.28 12.34
C GLU A 247 7.37 -16.21 12.86
N ASP A 248 6.06 -16.32 12.55
CA ASP A 248 5.01 -15.34 12.90
C ASP A 248 5.51 -13.89 12.76
N PRO A 249 5.48 -13.32 11.54
CA PRO A 249 6.03 -12.00 11.27
C PRO A 249 5.32 -10.89 12.06
N PHE A 250 4.11 -11.15 12.58
CA PHE A 250 3.30 -10.19 13.33
C PHE A 250 3.50 -10.29 14.84
N LYS A 251 4.27 -11.26 15.34
CA LYS A 251 4.50 -11.49 16.77
C LYS A 251 4.92 -10.22 17.52
N ALA A 252 5.75 -9.39 16.90
CA ALA A 252 6.21 -8.13 17.50
C ALA A 252 5.06 -7.17 17.83
N LEU A 253 3.95 -7.20 17.08
CA LEU A 253 2.79 -6.32 17.29
C LEU A 253 2.09 -6.57 18.64
N SER A 254 2.17 -7.80 19.15
CA SER A 254 1.62 -8.18 20.47
C SER A 254 2.50 -7.76 21.66
N GLN A 255 3.73 -7.30 21.42
CA GLN A 255 4.63 -6.92 22.49
C GLN A 255 4.15 -5.65 23.17
N ILE A 256 4.22 -5.64 24.50
CA ILE A 256 3.90 -4.46 25.31
C ILE A 256 5.07 -3.47 25.25
N ILE A 257 4.75 -2.20 25.00
CA ILE A 257 5.70 -1.08 25.08
C ILE A 257 6.09 -0.88 26.54
N SER A 258 7.39 -0.74 26.80
CA SER A 258 7.92 -0.62 28.16
C SER A 258 7.20 0.45 28.96
N ALA A 259 6.95 0.19 30.24
CA ALA A 259 6.37 1.18 31.14
C ALA A 259 7.35 2.35 31.44
N ASP A 260 8.64 2.14 31.20
CA ASP A 260 9.69 3.15 31.33
C ASP A 260 9.82 4.05 30.07
N ASP A 261 8.96 3.84 29.07
CA ASP A 261 8.88 4.67 27.88
C ASP A 261 8.08 5.95 28.21
N ASP A 262 8.64 7.13 27.91
CA ASP A 262 7.95 8.42 28.14
C ASP A 262 6.81 8.68 27.14
N SER A 263 6.53 7.77 26.21
CA SER A 263 5.43 7.91 25.24
C SER A 263 4.04 7.71 25.89
N PRO A 264 2.99 8.33 25.34
CA PRO A 264 1.61 8.13 25.80
C PRO A 264 1.07 6.70 25.58
N PHE A 265 1.87 5.84 24.93
CA PHE A 265 1.53 4.46 24.59
C PHE A 265 2.22 3.44 25.52
N ALA A 266 2.97 3.88 26.52
CA ALA A 266 3.57 3.00 27.52
C ALA A 266 2.53 2.05 28.13
N GLY A 267 2.87 0.77 28.24
CA GLY A 267 1.98 -0.28 28.74
C GLY A 267 0.91 -0.77 27.75
N LEU A 268 0.82 -0.21 26.54
CA LEU A 268 -0.01 -0.75 25.46
C LEU A 268 0.76 -1.77 24.62
N SER A 269 0.03 -2.64 23.92
CA SER A 269 0.61 -3.43 22.84
C SER A 269 1.02 -2.52 21.68
N ARG A 270 1.99 -2.93 20.86
CA ARG A 270 2.39 -2.14 19.68
C ARG A 270 1.23 -1.94 18.70
N ILE A 271 0.39 -2.97 18.50
CA ILE A 271 -0.79 -2.85 17.63
C ILE A 271 -1.79 -1.82 18.17
N ASP A 272 -1.99 -1.75 19.48
CA ASP A 272 -2.84 -0.73 20.11
C ASP A 272 -2.26 0.66 19.87
N ALA A 273 -0.97 0.85 20.16
CA ALA A 273 -0.27 2.11 19.93
C ALA A 273 -0.40 2.58 18.47
N GLU A 274 -0.24 1.68 17.50
CA GLU A 274 -0.37 2.01 16.08
C GLU A 274 -1.79 2.44 15.68
N TYR A 275 -2.83 1.76 16.20
CA TYR A 275 -4.21 2.19 15.96
C TYR A 275 -4.51 3.54 16.64
N GLU A 276 -4.03 3.76 17.86
CA GLU A 276 -4.23 5.02 18.58
C GLU A 276 -3.48 6.19 17.88
N MET A 277 -2.29 5.96 17.33
CA MET A 277 -1.57 6.93 16.50
C MET A 277 -2.39 7.33 15.26
N ASN A 278 -2.89 6.35 14.50
CA ASN A 278 -3.70 6.61 13.30
C ASN A 278 -5.01 7.33 13.65
N PHE A 279 -5.70 6.91 14.71
CA PHE A 279 -6.88 7.59 15.23
C PHE A 279 -6.62 9.07 15.55
N ASN A 280 -5.52 9.37 16.24
CA ASN A 280 -5.17 10.74 16.60
C ASN A 280 -4.83 11.60 15.37
N LEU A 281 -4.17 11.01 14.37
CA LEU A 281 -3.89 11.69 13.10
C LEU A 281 -5.18 12.05 12.35
N ASN A 282 -6.11 11.10 12.19
CA ASN A 282 -7.37 11.34 11.49
C ASN A 282 -8.21 12.44 12.16
N ARG A 283 -8.18 12.50 13.51
CA ARG A 283 -8.81 13.58 14.26
C ARG A 283 -8.14 14.94 14.03
N SER A 284 -6.82 14.99 13.95
CA SER A 284 -6.09 16.24 13.74
C SER A 284 -6.32 16.86 12.36
N GLN A 285 -6.66 16.03 11.37
CA GLN A 285 -6.95 16.45 9.99
C GLN A 285 -8.42 16.86 9.77
N THR A 286 -9.32 16.53 10.71
CA THR A 286 -10.73 16.93 10.65
C THR A 286 -10.88 18.29 11.35
N PRO A 287 -11.10 19.41 10.64
CA PRO A 287 -11.32 20.69 11.32
C PRO A 287 -12.54 20.58 12.22
N ALA A 288 -12.45 21.11 13.46
CA ALA A 288 -13.57 21.18 14.37
C ALA A 288 -14.73 21.92 13.67
N SER A 289 -15.82 21.19 13.46
CA SER A 289 -17.06 21.70 12.85
C SER A 289 -17.81 22.65 13.78
#